data_AF-A0A1X7ALE3-F1
#
_entry.id   AF-A0A1X7ALE3-F1
#
_cell.length_a   1.000
_cell.length_b   1.000
_cell.length_c   1.000
_cell.angle_alpha   90.00
_cell.angle_beta   90.00
_cell.angle_gamma   90.00
#
_symmetry.space_group_name_H-M   'P 1'
#
loop_
_entity.id
_entity.type
_entity.pdbx_description
1 polymer ?
#
loop_
_entity_poly.entity_id
_entity_poly.type
_entity_poly.pdbx_seq_one_letter_code
_entity_poly.pdbx_strand_id
1 'polypeptide(L)'
;MWIRPVSTPTGGGLNDQQIRYTNKYGSYSVKVLQKIEMEFSAHAPLINQPENFLISHVPWLQRYKIDPSEIGQYLDYPYSLWGEGDNVIFDFIAKGEIKIEQSLQLVRVDGLRFYLNANNKRRASFFYNNIHYDLAVTDPFFHEYINGAKSPNGILCISLAGAWEGRCYKIVATIF
;
A
#
# COMPACT_ATOMS: atom_id res chain seq x y z
N MET A 1 0.63 5.08 -13.30
CA MET A 1 0.52 6.14 -12.28
C MET A 1 -0.37 5.62 -11.16
N TRP A 2 0.10 5.72 -9.92
CA TRP A 2 -0.70 5.37 -8.73
C TRP A 2 -1.72 6.45 -8.42
N ILE A 3 -2.82 6.05 -7.78
CA ILE A 3 -3.80 6.94 -7.17
C ILE A 3 -4.06 6.40 -5.76
N ARG A 4 -3.96 7.26 -4.75
CA ARG A 4 -4.24 6.93 -3.35
C ARG A 4 -5.48 7.70 -2.88
N PRO A 5 -6.66 7.04 -2.85
CA PRO A 5 -7.85 7.64 -2.28
C PRO A 5 -7.64 7.96 -0.80
N VAL A 6 -7.95 9.20 -0.38
CA VAL A 6 -7.86 9.66 1.00
C VAL A 6 -9.18 10.25 1.49
N SER A 7 -9.42 10.14 2.79
CA SER A 7 -10.67 10.60 3.41
C SER A 7 -10.69 12.09 3.73
N THR A 8 -9.53 12.74 3.81
CA THR A 8 -9.42 14.19 4.10
C THR A 8 -8.33 14.86 3.24
N PRO A 9 -8.36 16.20 3.09
CA PRO A 9 -7.33 16.94 2.37
C PRO A 9 -5.91 16.76 2.93
N THR A 10 -5.76 16.37 4.19
CA THR A 10 -4.47 16.12 4.85
C THR A 10 -4.10 14.63 4.84
N GLY A 11 -4.79 13.82 4.04
CA GLY A 11 -4.61 12.37 3.95
C GLY A 11 -5.63 11.60 4.79
N GLY A 12 -5.26 10.39 5.20
CA GLY A 12 -6.09 9.53 6.06
C GLY A 12 -6.70 8.33 5.33
N GLY A 13 -6.73 7.20 6.04
CA GLY A 13 -7.33 5.96 5.55
C GLY A 13 -8.83 6.12 5.34
N LEU A 14 -9.36 5.39 4.36
CA LEU A 14 -10.79 5.28 4.15
C LEU A 14 -11.41 4.33 5.17
N ASN A 15 -12.61 4.65 5.62
CA ASN A 15 -13.40 3.76 6.49
C ASN A 15 -14.28 2.80 5.68
N ASP A 16 -14.92 1.84 6.36
CA ASP A 16 -15.76 0.81 5.76
C ASP A 16 -16.94 1.34 4.94
N GLN A 17 -17.46 2.54 5.26
CA GLN A 17 -18.53 3.17 4.49
C GLN A 17 -18.00 3.82 3.22
N GLN A 18 -16.82 4.43 3.30
CA GLN A 18 -16.18 5.13 2.18
C GLN A 18 -15.67 4.17 1.10
N ILE A 19 -15.32 2.94 1.46
CA ILE A 19 -14.86 1.93 0.49
C ILE A 19 -15.99 1.11 -0.16
N ARG A 20 -17.25 1.55 -0.06
CA ARG A 20 -18.38 0.81 -0.63
C ARG A 20 -18.63 1.18 -2.08
N TYR A 21 -18.93 0.17 -2.90
CA TYR A 21 -19.48 0.35 -4.23
C TYR A 21 -20.90 -0.19 -4.30
N THR A 22 -21.65 0.27 -5.29
CA THR A 22 -23.02 -0.17 -5.55
C THR A 22 -23.12 -0.89 -6.90
N ASN A 23 -23.85 -2.00 -6.93
CA ASN A 23 -24.23 -2.70 -8.15
C ASN A 23 -25.69 -3.17 -8.05
N LYS A 24 -26.20 -3.88 -9.08
CA LYS A 24 -27.59 -4.38 -9.11
C LYS A 24 -27.98 -5.33 -7.97
N TYR A 25 -27.01 -5.85 -7.21
CA TYR A 25 -27.24 -6.79 -6.10
C TYR A 25 -27.18 -6.11 -4.72
N GLY A 26 -26.70 -4.87 -4.64
CA GLY A 26 -26.63 -4.11 -3.41
C GLY A 26 -25.34 -3.29 -3.26
N SER A 27 -25.03 -2.96 -2.02
CA SER A 27 -23.82 -2.22 -1.65
C SER A 27 -22.83 -3.14 -0.96
N TYR A 28 -21.57 -3.10 -1.36
CA TYR A 28 -20.50 -3.99 -0.87
C TYR A 28 -19.20 -3.23 -0.69
N SER A 29 -18.35 -3.67 0.25
CA SER A 29 -16.99 -3.14 0.39
C SER A 29 -16.09 -3.62 -0.75
N VAL A 30 -15.22 -2.73 -1.24
CA VAL A 30 -14.17 -3.08 -2.19
C VAL A 30 -13.23 -4.12 -1.60
N LYS A 31 -12.85 -5.07 -2.44
CA LYS A 31 -11.84 -6.09 -2.16
C LYS A 31 -10.62 -5.86 -3.03
N VAL A 32 -9.48 -6.35 -2.55
CA VAL A 32 -8.23 -6.41 -3.30
C VAL A 32 -8.47 -7.07 -4.67
N LEU A 33 -7.80 -6.57 -5.71
CA LEU A 33 -7.97 -6.97 -7.12
C LEU A 33 -9.35 -6.68 -7.75
N GLN A 34 -10.11 -5.73 -7.22
CA GLN A 34 -11.29 -5.18 -7.91
C GLN A 34 -10.96 -3.89 -8.66
N LYS A 35 -11.41 -3.79 -9.92
CA LYS A 35 -11.38 -2.54 -10.67
C LYS A 35 -12.65 -1.76 -10.38
N ILE A 36 -12.44 -0.58 -9.81
CA ILE A 36 -13.46 0.33 -9.34
C ILE A 36 -13.35 1.62 -10.13
N GLU A 37 -14.49 2.15 -10.54
CA GLU A 37 -14.61 3.52 -11.02
C GLU A 37 -15.08 4.40 -9.87
N MET A 38 -14.38 5.50 -9.67
CA MET A 38 -14.66 6.47 -8.62
C MET A 38 -14.34 7.87 -9.09
N GLU A 39 -15.04 8.84 -8.52
CA GLU A 39 -14.80 10.25 -8.73
C GLU A 39 -14.04 10.84 -7.55
N PHE A 40 -13.09 11.73 -7.85
CA PHE A 40 -12.32 12.47 -6.87
C PHE A 40 -12.78 13.92 -6.84
N SER A 41 -12.88 14.48 -5.63
CA SER A 41 -13.25 15.88 -5.45
C SER A 41 -12.06 16.82 -5.69
N ALA A 42 -10.85 16.40 -5.31
CA ALA A 42 -9.63 17.18 -5.51
C ALA A 42 -8.37 16.29 -5.46
N HIS A 43 -7.29 16.77 -6.09
CA HIS A 43 -5.93 16.31 -5.78
C HIS A 43 -5.52 16.87 -4.41
N ALA A 44 -5.00 16.02 -3.53
CA ALA A 44 -4.68 16.35 -2.13
C ALA A 44 -3.26 15.88 -1.75
N PRO A 45 -2.21 16.28 -2.49
CA PRO A 45 -0.87 15.75 -2.34
C PRO A 45 -0.26 16.12 -0.98
N LEU A 46 0.50 15.18 -0.42
CA LEU A 46 1.46 15.46 0.66
C LEU A 46 2.88 15.28 0.11
N ILE A 47 3.87 15.92 0.73
CA ILE A 47 5.27 15.83 0.28
C ILE A 47 5.83 14.40 0.28
N ASN A 48 5.27 13.51 1.11
CA ASN A 48 5.60 12.09 1.19
C ASN A 48 4.55 11.17 0.54
N GLN A 49 3.45 11.73 0.03
CA GLN A 49 2.33 11.01 -0.62
C GLN A 49 1.73 11.87 -1.74
N PRO A 50 2.48 12.11 -2.82
CA PRO A 50 2.06 13.02 -3.90
C PRO A 50 0.83 12.52 -4.66
N GLU A 51 0.57 11.21 -4.67
CA GLU A 51 -0.55 10.59 -5.38
C GLU A 51 -1.89 10.59 -4.61
N ASN A 52 -1.99 11.37 -3.52
CA ASN A 52 -3.23 11.46 -2.74
C ASN A 52 -4.33 12.19 -3.49
N PHE A 53 -5.52 11.58 -3.57
CA PHE A 53 -6.73 12.19 -4.11
C PHE A 53 -7.87 12.08 -3.10
N LEU A 54 -8.52 13.21 -2.82
CA LEU A 54 -9.67 13.26 -1.93
C LEU A 54 -10.86 12.62 -2.63
N ILE A 55 -11.48 11.63 -1.98
CA ILE A 55 -12.68 11.00 -2.51
C ILE A 55 -13.84 12.00 -2.60
N SER A 56 -14.72 11.81 -3.58
CA SER A 56 -16.00 12.52 -3.64
C SER A 56 -17.07 11.81 -2.79
N HIS A 57 -18.29 12.35 -2.79
CA HIS A 57 -19.47 11.71 -2.21
C HIS A 57 -20.19 10.76 -3.18
N VAL A 58 -19.68 10.62 -4.41
CA VAL A 58 -20.31 9.78 -5.44
C VAL A 58 -20.05 8.30 -5.14
N PRO A 59 -21.09 7.45 -5.12
CA PRO A 59 -20.92 6.02 -4.91
C PRO A 59 -20.00 5.40 -5.96
N TRP A 60 -19.11 4.52 -5.51
CA TRP A 60 -18.20 3.83 -6.41
C TRP A 60 -18.94 2.80 -7.26
N LEU A 61 -18.45 2.56 -8.47
CA LEU A 61 -19.01 1.57 -9.39
C LEU A 61 -18.01 0.44 -9.61
N GLN A 62 -18.47 -0.80 -9.44
CA GLN A 62 -17.66 -1.96 -9.80
C GLN A 62 -17.69 -2.16 -11.32
N ARG A 63 -16.50 -2.29 -11.92
CA ARG A 63 -16.37 -2.62 -13.35
C ARG A 63 -16.08 -4.11 -13.53
N TYR A 64 -14.91 -4.57 -13.09
CA TYR A 64 -14.50 -5.98 -13.23
C TYR A 64 -13.45 -6.35 -12.16
N LYS A 65 -12.95 -7.59 -12.19
CA LYS A 65 -11.89 -8.08 -11.31
C LYS A 65 -10.60 -8.25 -12.10
N ILE A 66 -9.49 -8.03 -11.43
CA ILE A 66 -8.15 -8.41 -11.89
C ILE A 66 -7.95 -9.86 -11.47
N ASP A 67 -7.58 -10.72 -12.39
CA ASP A 67 -7.17 -12.07 -12.08
C ASP A 67 -5.81 -12.04 -11.35
N PRO A 68 -5.59 -12.83 -10.29
CA PRO A 68 -4.29 -12.88 -9.62
C PRO A 68 -3.12 -13.16 -10.57
N SER A 69 -3.32 -13.87 -11.67
CA SER A 69 -2.28 -14.08 -12.69
C SER A 69 -1.88 -12.81 -13.46
N GLU A 70 -2.76 -11.80 -13.52
CA GLU A 70 -2.51 -10.54 -14.19
C GLU A 70 -1.69 -9.55 -13.34
N ILE A 71 -1.57 -9.79 -12.02
CA ILE A 71 -0.96 -8.81 -11.12
C ILE A 71 0.49 -8.46 -11.49
N GLY A 72 1.22 -9.41 -12.09
CA GLY A 72 2.59 -9.22 -12.57
C GLY A 72 2.71 -8.10 -13.62
N GLN A 73 1.62 -7.76 -14.31
CA GLN A 73 1.58 -6.69 -15.31
C GLN A 73 1.56 -5.29 -14.68
N TYR A 74 1.31 -5.18 -13.38
CA TYR A 74 1.20 -3.93 -12.64
C TYR A 74 2.42 -3.66 -11.74
N LEU A 75 3.48 -4.47 -11.86
CA LEU A 75 4.69 -4.32 -11.06
C LEU A 75 5.41 -3.02 -11.38
N ASP A 76 5.83 -2.35 -10.31
CA ASP A 76 6.79 -1.25 -10.33
C ASP A 76 8.23 -1.81 -10.28
N TYR A 77 9.18 -1.02 -10.79
CA TYR A 77 10.61 -1.36 -10.80
C TYR A 77 11.48 -0.22 -10.24
N PRO A 78 11.22 0.27 -9.02
CA PRO A 78 12.09 1.26 -8.39
C PRO A 78 13.50 0.70 -8.14
N TYR A 79 14.51 1.57 -8.05
CA TYR A 79 15.85 1.14 -7.66
C TYR A 79 15.88 0.59 -6.23
N SER A 80 15.12 1.21 -5.32
CA SER A 80 14.97 0.80 -3.92
C SER A 80 13.59 1.20 -3.40
N LEU A 81 13.19 0.66 -2.25
CA LEU A 81 11.99 1.07 -1.53
C LEU A 81 12.28 2.34 -0.71
N TRP A 82 12.57 3.44 -1.39
CA TRP A 82 12.99 4.72 -0.78
C TRP A 82 14.23 4.57 0.12
N GLY A 83 15.28 3.94 -0.41
CA GLY A 83 16.52 3.67 0.30
C GLY A 83 16.47 2.44 1.21
N GLU A 84 17.45 2.34 2.11
CA GLU A 84 17.60 1.24 3.06
C GLU A 84 16.75 1.42 4.31
N GLY A 85 16.67 0.37 5.14
CA GLY A 85 15.93 0.37 6.39
C GLY A 85 14.40 0.42 6.20
N ASP A 86 13.69 0.57 7.31
CA ASP A 86 12.23 0.49 7.38
C ASP A 86 11.53 1.85 7.35
N ASN A 87 12.26 2.94 7.16
CA ASN A 87 11.69 4.29 7.16
C ASN A 87 12.58 5.29 6.41
N VAL A 88 12.03 6.49 6.19
CA VAL A 88 12.72 7.67 5.66
C VAL A 88 12.59 8.80 6.68
N ILE A 89 13.67 9.57 6.90
CA ILE A 89 13.62 10.74 7.79
C ILE A 89 12.81 11.85 7.10
N PHE A 90 11.76 12.33 7.77
CA PHE A 90 10.82 13.29 7.19
C PHE A 90 11.47 14.64 6.87
N ASP A 91 12.41 15.11 7.70
CA ASP A 91 13.12 16.36 7.46
C ASP A 91 13.89 16.38 6.13
N PHE A 92 14.43 15.25 5.69
CA PHE A 92 15.09 15.15 4.38
C PHE A 92 14.09 15.24 3.23
N ILE A 93 12.87 14.74 3.42
CA ILE A 93 11.78 14.94 2.45
C ILE A 93 11.36 16.42 2.43
N ALA A 94 11.16 17.02 3.61
CA ALA A 94 10.71 18.41 3.75
C ALA A 94 11.71 19.42 3.17
N LYS A 95 13.01 19.15 3.28
CA LYS A 95 14.09 19.97 2.69
C LYS A 95 14.33 19.70 1.20
N GLY A 96 13.64 18.72 0.61
CA GLY A 96 13.81 18.32 -0.78
C GLY A 96 15.09 17.53 -1.08
N GLU A 97 15.81 17.08 -0.04
CA GLU A 97 17.00 16.22 -0.17
C GLU A 97 16.62 14.81 -0.65
N ILE A 98 15.42 14.34 -0.25
CA ILE A 98 14.81 13.10 -0.75
C ILE A 98 13.48 13.46 -1.40
N LYS A 99 13.41 13.29 -2.73
CA LYS A 99 12.15 13.47 -3.46
C LYS A 99 11.36 12.16 -3.45
N ILE A 100 10.10 12.24 -3.03
CA ILE A 100 9.15 11.13 -3.09
C ILE A 100 8.25 11.35 -4.32
N GLU A 101 8.45 10.56 -5.38
CA GLU A 101 7.62 10.62 -6.60
C GLU A 101 6.30 9.84 -6.43
N GLN A 102 6.30 8.84 -5.54
CA GLN A 102 5.15 8.01 -5.20
C GLN A 102 5.38 7.36 -3.84
N SER A 103 4.32 7.14 -3.08
CA SER A 103 4.31 6.49 -1.77
C SER A 103 3.81 5.04 -1.79
N LEU A 104 3.44 4.54 -2.97
CA LEU A 104 2.99 3.18 -3.20
C LEU A 104 3.87 2.52 -4.28
N GLN A 105 4.29 1.29 -4.00
CA GLN A 105 5.10 0.48 -4.90
C GLN A 105 4.61 -0.97 -4.84
N LEU A 106 4.22 -1.54 -5.98
CA LEU A 106 3.89 -2.96 -6.11
C LEU A 106 5.10 -3.69 -6.68
N VAL A 107 5.79 -4.48 -5.87
CA VAL A 107 7.07 -5.07 -6.24
C VAL A 107 7.08 -6.58 -6.06
N ARG A 108 7.85 -7.26 -6.90
CA ARG A 108 8.24 -8.65 -6.66
C ARG A 108 9.50 -8.66 -5.81
N VAL A 109 9.54 -9.52 -4.80
CA VAL A 109 10.64 -9.63 -3.84
C VAL A 109 11.14 -11.07 -3.74
N ASP A 110 12.38 -11.21 -3.28
CA ASP A 110 13.04 -12.50 -3.10
C ASP A 110 13.16 -12.86 -1.62
N GLY A 111 13.19 -14.16 -1.31
CA GLY A 111 13.44 -14.65 0.05
C GLY A 111 12.40 -14.20 1.09
N LEU A 112 11.14 -14.00 0.66
CA LEU A 112 10.05 -13.52 1.50
C LEU A 112 9.74 -14.48 2.65
N ARG A 113 9.80 -13.96 3.88
CA ARG A 113 9.48 -14.68 5.12
C ARG A 113 8.59 -13.83 6.02
N PHE A 114 7.59 -14.46 6.62
CA PHE A 114 6.69 -13.83 7.59
C PHE A 114 6.95 -14.34 8.99
N TYR A 115 6.90 -13.46 9.98
CA TYR A 115 7.06 -13.84 11.39
C TYR A 115 6.43 -12.81 12.33
N LEU A 116 6.22 -13.23 13.58
CA LEU A 116 5.98 -12.33 14.70
C LEU A 116 7.32 -12.05 15.39
N ASN A 117 7.65 -10.79 15.63
CA ASN A 117 8.84 -10.46 16.42
C ASN A 117 8.59 -10.68 17.92
N ALA A 118 9.61 -10.43 18.76
CA ALA A 118 9.53 -10.60 20.21
C ALA A 118 8.39 -9.81 20.89
N ASN A 119 7.88 -8.75 20.25
CA ASN A 119 6.79 -7.92 20.73
C ASN A 119 5.44 -8.27 20.08
N ASN A 120 5.31 -9.47 19.50
CA ASN A 120 4.13 -9.93 18.74
C ASN A 120 3.72 -8.99 17.59
N LYS A 121 4.67 -8.25 17.01
CA LYS A 121 4.42 -7.41 15.83
C LYS A 121 4.62 -8.24 14.57
N ARG A 122 3.71 -8.07 13.60
CA ARG A 122 3.71 -8.74 12.30
C ARG A 122 4.83 -8.17 11.43
N ARG A 123 5.73 -9.02 10.94
CA ARG A 123 6.89 -8.64 10.14
C ARG A 123 6.99 -9.46 8.86
N ALA A 124 7.51 -8.83 7.82
CA ALA A 124 7.94 -9.47 6.59
C ALA A 124 9.40 -9.12 6.34
N SER A 125 10.23 -10.15 6.17
CA SER A 125 11.63 -10.01 5.79
C SER A 125 11.84 -10.54 4.38
N PHE A 126 12.53 -9.78 3.54
CA PHE A 126 12.73 -10.09 2.13
C PHE A 126 13.93 -9.30 1.56
N PHE A 127 14.30 -9.62 0.33
CA PHE A 127 15.26 -8.87 -0.46
C PHE A 127 14.56 -8.21 -1.65
N TYR A 128 14.97 -6.98 -1.96
CA TYR A 128 14.59 -6.29 -3.19
C TYR A 128 15.81 -5.57 -3.73
N ASN A 129 16.22 -5.87 -4.97
CA ASN A 129 17.44 -5.36 -5.60
C ASN A 129 18.69 -5.48 -4.69
N ASN A 130 18.88 -6.64 -4.06
CA ASN A 130 19.95 -6.94 -3.10
C ASN A 130 19.93 -6.14 -1.78
N ILE A 131 18.92 -5.30 -1.56
CA ILE A 131 18.72 -4.61 -0.28
C ILE A 131 17.82 -5.49 0.60
N HIS A 132 18.27 -5.74 1.83
CA HIS A 132 17.48 -6.44 2.82
C HIS A 132 16.46 -5.49 3.47
N TYR A 133 15.21 -5.94 3.52
CA TYR A 133 14.14 -5.24 4.21
C TYR A 133 13.54 -6.15 5.29
N ASP A 134 13.23 -5.55 6.43
CA ASP A 134 12.38 -6.10 7.47
C ASP A 134 11.33 -5.02 7.79
N LEU A 135 10.09 -5.23 7.36
CA LEU A 135 9.03 -4.22 7.42
C LEU A 135 7.84 -4.71 8.25
N ALA A 136 7.13 -3.77 8.85
CA ALA A 136 5.84 -4.05 9.51
C ALA A 136 4.78 -4.44 8.46
N VAL A 137 3.90 -5.37 8.82
CA VAL A 137 2.82 -5.84 7.93
C VAL A 137 1.46 -5.43 8.47
N THR A 138 0.67 -4.78 7.63
CA THR A 138 -0.71 -4.37 7.96
C THR A 138 -1.77 -5.20 7.25
N ASP A 139 -1.37 -6.14 6.39
CA ASP A 139 -2.30 -7.02 5.69
C ASP A 139 -3.21 -7.78 6.69
N PRO A 140 -4.56 -7.73 6.51
CA PRO A 140 -5.49 -8.37 7.42
C PRO A 140 -5.38 -9.90 7.43
N PHE A 141 -4.90 -10.50 6.34
CA PHE A 141 -4.72 -11.95 6.17
C PHE A 141 -3.33 -12.43 6.59
N PHE A 142 -2.51 -11.61 7.25
CA PHE A 142 -1.16 -11.98 7.72
C PHE A 142 -1.08 -13.37 8.37
N HIS A 143 -2.04 -13.69 9.25
CA HIS A 143 -2.06 -14.96 9.97
C HIS A 143 -2.22 -16.19 9.06
N GLU A 144 -2.83 -16.03 7.90
CA GLU A 144 -2.97 -17.13 6.93
C GLU A 144 -1.64 -17.44 6.23
N TYR A 145 -0.70 -16.50 6.20
CA TYR A 145 0.63 -16.76 5.65
C TYR A 145 1.55 -17.41 6.68
N ILE A 146 1.48 -17.00 7.95
CA ILE A 146 2.34 -17.56 9.01
C ILE A 146 1.95 -19.01 9.38
N ASN A 147 0.67 -19.36 9.25
CA ASN A 147 0.20 -20.73 9.51
C ASN A 147 0.26 -21.65 8.27
N GLY A 148 0.71 -21.14 7.12
CA GLY A 148 0.82 -21.88 5.87
C GLY A 148 -0.50 -22.10 5.12
N ALA A 149 -1.61 -21.50 5.54
CA ALA A 149 -2.90 -21.61 4.83
C ALA A 149 -2.89 -20.88 3.48
N LYS A 150 -2.03 -19.87 3.32
CA LYS A 150 -1.75 -19.15 2.08
C LYS A 150 -0.26 -19.14 1.77
N SER A 151 0.08 -19.37 0.51
CA SER A 151 1.43 -19.20 -0.01
C SER A 151 1.49 -17.89 -0.81
N PRO A 152 2.34 -16.92 -0.44
CA PRO A 152 2.48 -15.69 -1.20
C PRO A 152 3.17 -15.98 -2.55
N ASN A 153 2.85 -15.22 -3.58
CA ASN A 153 3.53 -15.31 -4.88
C ASN A 153 4.81 -14.43 -4.96
N GLY A 154 5.19 -13.84 -3.83
CA GLY A 154 6.35 -12.95 -3.69
C GLY A 154 6.08 -11.51 -4.15
N ILE A 155 4.81 -11.11 -4.36
CA ILE A 155 4.45 -9.75 -4.73
C ILE A 155 3.86 -9.02 -3.53
N LEU A 156 4.37 -7.83 -3.27
CA LEU A 156 3.99 -7.00 -2.13
C LEU A 156 3.60 -5.60 -2.62
N CYS A 157 2.51 -5.06 -2.06
CA CYS A 157 2.28 -3.62 -2.10
C CYS A 157 2.94 -3.00 -0.87
N ILE A 158 3.97 -2.19 -1.10
CA ILE A 158 4.68 -1.44 -0.09
C ILE A 158 4.15 -0.01 -0.06
N SER A 159 3.85 0.49 1.13
CA SER A 159 3.43 1.86 1.35
C SER A 159 4.44 2.62 2.19
N LEU A 160 4.73 3.86 1.81
CA LEU A 160 5.33 4.86 2.66
C LEU A 160 4.23 5.58 3.46
N ALA A 161 4.23 5.38 4.77
CA ALA A 161 3.23 5.94 5.67
C ALA A 161 3.38 7.46 5.86
N GLY A 162 2.36 8.08 6.47
CA GLY A 162 2.45 9.45 6.98
C GLY A 162 3.59 9.62 7.98
N ALA A 163 4.02 10.87 8.19
CA ALA A 163 5.06 11.18 9.16
C ALA A 163 4.58 10.87 10.59
N TRP A 164 5.38 10.12 11.34
CA TRP A 164 5.19 9.82 12.75
C TRP A 164 6.55 9.88 13.45
N GLU A 165 6.66 10.67 14.51
CA GLU A 165 7.91 10.90 15.25
C GLU A 165 9.11 11.27 14.33
N GLY A 166 8.87 12.15 13.35
CA GLY A 166 9.89 12.62 12.40
C GLY A 166 10.30 11.61 11.32
N ARG A 167 9.58 10.49 11.18
CA ARG A 167 9.88 9.43 10.21
C ARG A 167 8.65 9.01 9.40
N CYS A 168 8.85 8.68 8.13
CA CYS A 168 7.86 8.02 7.29
C CYS A 168 8.22 6.53 7.19
N TYR A 169 7.42 5.65 7.79
CA TYR A 169 7.70 4.22 7.83
C TYR A 169 7.24 3.50 6.56
N LYS A 170 8.02 2.53 6.12
CA LYS A 170 7.74 1.61 5.02
C LYS A 170 6.98 0.42 5.61
N ILE A 171 5.83 0.10 5.03
CA ILE A 171 4.96 -0.98 5.51
C ILE A 171 4.54 -1.88 4.35
N VAL A 172 4.43 -3.17 4.61
CA VAL A 172 3.75 -4.10 3.70
C VAL A 172 2.25 -3.91 3.89
N ALA A 173 1.64 -3.19 2.96
CA ALA A 173 0.22 -2.86 2.98
C ALA A 173 -0.65 -4.04 2.53
N THR A 174 -0.17 -4.81 1.55
CA THR A 174 -0.89 -5.97 1.01
C THR A 174 0.08 -7.03 0.50
N ILE A 175 -0.23 -8.30 0.74
CA ILE A 175 0.50 -9.48 0.27
C ILE A 175 -0.36 -10.17 -0.79
N PHE A 176 0.28 -10.57 -1.90
CA PHE A 176 -0.37 -11.30 -3.00
C PHE A 176 0.23 -12.69 -3.22
#